data_AF-A0A3R7W7A8-F1
#
_entry.id   AF-A0A3R7W7A8-F1
#
_cell.length_a   1.000
_cell.length_b   1.000
_cell.length_c   1.000
_cell.angle_alpha   90.00
_cell.angle_beta   90.00
_cell.angle_gamma   90.00
#
_symmetry.space_group_name_H-M   'P 1'
#
loop_
_entity.id
_entity.type
_entity.pdbx_description
1 polymer ?
#
loop_
_entity_poly.entity_id
_entity_poly.type
_entity_poly.pdbx_seq_one_letter_code
_entity_poly.pdbx_strand_id
1 'polypeptide(L)'
;MFYWLPAGFLGGLGILYFLALLVRNFGRWLGGHARLQAIRTALGMACLPWLLLCCLLTASLFSGMDAAAVASFWPVFFVLFIYSYVLLLLSVMTVLGIGALRTTLTLAISFVVAFFLLSAIARVFFSPV
;
A
#
# COMPACT_ATOMS: atom_id res chain seq x y z
N MET A 1 10.28 -19.00 -13.32
CA MET A 1 9.40 -18.28 -12.38
C MET A 1 10.14 -17.29 -11.48
N PHE A 2 11.38 -17.57 -11.04
CA PHE A 2 12.18 -16.71 -10.14
C PHE A 2 12.66 -15.37 -10.74
N TYR A 3 12.82 -15.26 -12.07
CA TYR A 3 13.32 -14.05 -12.73
C TYR A 3 12.42 -12.81 -12.62
N TRP A 4 11.14 -12.99 -12.25
CA TRP A 4 10.20 -11.87 -12.09
C TRP A 4 10.20 -11.28 -10.68
N LEU A 5 10.79 -11.97 -9.70
CA LEU A 5 10.87 -11.49 -8.32
C LEU A 5 11.66 -10.17 -8.18
N PRO A 6 12.83 -9.99 -8.82
CA PRO A 6 13.58 -8.73 -8.76
C PRO A 6 12.80 -7.57 -9.39
N ALA A 7 12.12 -7.83 -10.52
CA ALA A 7 11.31 -6.84 -11.21
C ALA A 7 10.10 -6.41 -10.36
N GLY A 8 9.43 -7.36 -9.70
CA GLY A 8 8.34 -7.08 -8.77
C GLY A 8 8.80 -6.28 -7.54
N PHE A 9 9.96 -6.63 -6.98
CA PHE A 9 10.55 -5.91 -5.84
C PHE A 9 10.90 -4.46 -6.21
N LEU A 10 11.61 -4.25 -7.32
CA LEU A 10 11.96 -2.91 -7.80
C LEU A 10 10.72 -2.09 -8.18
N GLY A 11 9.73 -2.72 -8.82
CA GLY A 11 8.45 -2.10 -9.13
C GLY A 11 7.71 -1.66 -7.86
N GLY A 12 7.66 -2.51 -6.84
CA GLY A 12 7.06 -2.19 -5.54
C GLY A 12 7.74 -1.02 -4.84
N LEU A 13 9.08 -0.98 -4.82
CA LEU A 13 9.83 0.16 -4.28
C LEU A 13 9.55 1.45 -5.06
N GLY A 14 9.47 1.38 -6.40
CA GLY A 14 9.13 2.50 -7.25
C GLY A 14 7.73 3.06 -6.95
N ILE A 15 6.74 2.18 -6.81
CA ILE A 15 5.35 2.56 -6.46
C ILE A 15 5.29 3.18 -5.06
N LEU A 16 5.96 2.59 -4.06
CA LEU A 16 6.02 3.16 -2.71
C LEU A 16 6.68 4.53 -2.70
N TYR A 17 7.75 4.70 -3.46
CA TYR A 17 8.44 5.98 -3.61
C TYR A 17 7.52 7.04 -4.23
N PHE A 18 6.81 6.67 -5.29
CA PHE A 18 5.86 7.52 -5.99
C PHE A 18 4.68 7.91 -5.08
N LEU A 19 4.11 6.95 -4.35
CA LEU A 19 3.05 7.18 -3.38
C LEU A 19 3.52 8.13 -2.26
N ALA A 20 4.74 7.97 -1.75
CA ALA A 20 5.29 8.87 -0.73
C ALA A 20 5.41 10.33 -1.21
N LEU A 21 5.69 10.55 -2.50
CA LEU A 21 5.69 11.89 -3.09
C LEU A 21 4.29 12.49 -3.15
N LEU A 22 3.29 11.70 -3.55
CA LEU A 22 1.88 12.13 -3.58
C LEU A 22 1.38 12.47 -2.18
N VAL A 23 1.61 11.59 -1.20
CA VAL A 23 1.23 11.82 0.21
C VAL A 23 1.87 13.09 0.75
N ARG A 24 3.14 13.36 0.40
CA ARG A 24 3.80 14.62 0.79
C ARG A 24 3.14 15.84 0.16
N ASN A 25 2.86 15.80 -1.15
CA ASN A 25 2.31 16.94 -1.86
C ASN A 25 0.88 17.26 -1.40
N PHE A 26 0.01 16.25 -1.32
CA PHE A 26 -1.36 16.43 -0.81
C PHE A 26 -1.38 16.70 0.70
N GLY A 27 -0.45 16.12 1.46
CA GLY A 27 -0.26 16.43 2.87
C GLY A 27 0.04 17.91 3.09
N ARG A 28 0.92 18.51 2.27
CA ARG A 28 1.20 19.96 2.32
C ARG A 28 -0.02 20.82 2.02
N TRP A 29 -0.89 20.39 1.10
CA TRP A 29 -2.15 21.10 0.81
C TRP A 29 -3.12 21.07 1.98
N LEU A 30 -3.07 20.03 2.82
CA LEU A 30 -3.92 19.85 4.00
C LEU A 30 -3.28 20.34 5.31
N GLY A 31 -2.13 21.02 5.22
CA GLY A 31 -1.42 21.65 6.34
C GLY A 31 -0.34 20.79 7.01
N GLY A 32 0.03 19.64 6.42
CA GLY A 32 1.08 18.76 6.91
C GLY A 32 2.48 19.16 6.45
N HIS A 33 3.44 19.20 7.36
CA HIS A 33 4.84 19.52 7.09
C HIS A 33 5.76 18.37 7.50
N ALA A 34 5.85 17.36 6.62
CA ALA A 34 6.69 16.19 6.87
C ALA A 34 7.88 16.10 5.91
N ARG A 35 9.00 15.62 6.43
CA ARG A 35 10.17 15.26 5.64
C ARG A 35 9.86 14.01 4.82
N LEU A 36 10.25 14.01 3.55
CA LEU A 36 9.97 12.91 2.63
C LEU A 36 10.51 11.55 3.11
N GLN A 37 11.67 11.55 3.79
CA GLN A 37 12.25 10.35 4.39
C GLN A 37 11.32 9.74 5.45
N ALA A 38 10.74 10.55 6.33
CA ALA A 38 9.83 10.07 7.38
C ALA A 38 8.54 9.48 6.80
N ILE A 39 8.00 10.08 5.73
CA ILE A 39 6.81 9.55 5.04
C ILE A 39 7.13 8.17 4.44
N ARG A 40 8.30 8.00 3.82
CA ARG A 40 8.71 6.73 3.24
C ARG A 40 8.87 5.64 4.27
N THR A 41 9.52 5.94 5.41
CA THR A 41 9.69 4.96 6.48
C THR A 41 8.35 4.58 7.10
N ALA A 42 7.45 5.55 7.31
CA ALA A 42 6.11 5.28 7.83
C ALA A 42 5.28 4.43 6.86
N LEU A 43 5.25 4.75 5.56
CA LEU A 43 4.56 3.95 4.55
C LEU A 43 5.16 2.55 4.43
N GLY A 44 6.50 2.42 4.42
CA GLY A 44 7.18 1.14 4.35
C GLY A 44 6.85 0.25 5.56
N MET A 45 6.95 0.79 6.77
CA MET A 45 6.62 0.06 8.00
C MET A 45 5.14 -0.31 8.08
N ALA A 46 4.26 0.62 7.68
CA ALA A 46 2.82 0.37 7.63
C ALA A 46 2.40 -0.67 6.59
N CYS A 47 3.19 -0.88 5.54
CA CYS A 47 2.94 -1.91 4.54
C CYS A 47 3.41 -3.32 4.97
N LEU A 48 4.25 -3.46 6.01
CA LEU A 48 4.73 -4.78 6.47
C LEU A 48 3.60 -5.74 6.89
N PRO A 49 2.59 -5.31 7.68
CA PRO A 49 1.45 -6.15 8.02
C PRO A 49 0.67 -6.62 6.78
N TRP A 50 0.55 -5.74 5.77
CA TRP A 50 -0.09 -6.08 4.51
C TRP A 50 0.74 -7.06 3.68
N LEU A 51 2.07 -6.92 3.70
CA LEU A 51 2.98 -7.86 3.05
C LEU A 51 2.88 -9.23 3.70
N LEU A 52 2.81 -9.30 5.04
CA LEU A 52 2.56 -10.52 5.78
C LEU A 52 1.22 -11.15 5.41
N LEU A 53 0.16 -10.35 5.29
CA LEU A 53 -1.15 -10.79 4.80
C LEU A 53 -1.05 -11.43 3.41
N CYS A 54 -0.38 -10.76 2.47
CA CYS A 54 -0.17 -11.26 1.12
C CYS A 54 0.64 -12.57 1.12
N CYS A 55 1.66 -12.69 1.97
CA CYS A 55 2.43 -13.92 2.13
C CYS A 55 1.57 -15.06 2.67
N LEU A 56 0.73 -14.82 3.68
CA LEU A 56 -0.20 -15.82 4.21
C LEU A 56 -1.23 -16.27 3.17
N LEU A 57 -1.81 -15.33 2.42
CA LEU A 57 -2.72 -15.66 1.32
C LEU A 57 -2.01 -16.50 0.25
N THR A 58 -0.81 -16.10 -0.14
CA THR A 58 -0.01 -16.82 -1.13
C THR A 58 0.32 -18.23 -0.65
N ALA A 59 0.76 -18.38 0.61
CA ALA A 59 1.01 -19.68 1.23
C ALA A 59 -0.24 -20.55 1.26
N SER A 60 -1.42 -19.98 1.56
CA SER A 60 -2.68 -20.71 1.54
C SER A 60 -3.04 -21.22 0.14
N LEU A 61 -2.78 -20.43 -0.91
CA LEU A 61 -3.01 -20.84 -2.30
C LEU A 61 -2.10 -21.99 -2.73
N PHE A 62 -0.84 -22.00 -2.28
CA PHE A 62 0.14 -23.05 -2.63
C PHE A 62 0.10 -24.27 -1.70
N SER A 63 -0.59 -24.18 -0.56
CA SER A 63 -0.68 -25.27 0.41
C SER A 63 -1.55 -26.46 -0.03
N GLY A 64 -2.38 -26.29 -1.07
CA GLY A 64 -3.33 -27.32 -1.51
C GLY A 64 -4.49 -27.56 -0.54
N MET A 65 -4.70 -26.66 0.43
CA MET A 65 -5.84 -26.74 1.36
C MET A 65 -7.18 -26.62 0.63
N ASP A 66 -8.17 -27.38 1.08
CA ASP A 66 -9.54 -27.27 0.61
C ASP A 66 -10.12 -25.87 0.85
N ALA A 67 -10.99 -25.43 -0.07
CA ALA A 67 -11.60 -24.11 -0.02
C ALA A 67 -12.37 -23.85 1.30
N ALA A 68 -12.96 -24.89 1.90
CA ALA A 68 -13.64 -24.81 3.19
C ALA A 68 -12.67 -24.51 4.35
N ALA A 69 -11.47 -25.10 4.31
CA ALA A 69 -10.43 -24.85 5.31
C ALA A 69 -9.89 -23.42 5.17
N VAL A 70 -9.64 -22.94 3.94
CA VAL A 70 -9.23 -21.54 3.70
C VAL A 70 -10.32 -20.57 4.17
N ALA A 71 -11.59 -20.90 3.94
CA ALA A 71 -12.70 -20.05 4.36
C ALA A 71 -12.80 -19.86 5.88
N SER A 72 -12.35 -20.85 6.67
CA SER A 72 -12.32 -20.71 8.14
C SER A 72 -11.37 -19.60 8.62
N PHE A 73 -10.37 -19.22 7.81
CA PHE A 73 -9.42 -18.16 8.13
C PHE A 73 -9.87 -16.76 7.71
N TRP A 74 -11.02 -16.61 7.02
CA TRP A 74 -11.55 -15.30 6.60
C TRP A 74 -11.60 -14.24 7.72
N PRO A 75 -12.04 -14.56 8.96
CA PRO A 75 -12.04 -13.59 10.05
C PRO A 75 -10.64 -13.07 10.37
N VAL A 76 -9.63 -13.94 10.33
CA VAL A 76 -8.23 -13.57 10.60
C VAL A 76 -7.71 -12.63 9.50
N PHE A 77 -7.95 -12.96 8.22
CA PHE A 77 -7.59 -12.08 7.11
C PHE A 77 -8.27 -10.71 7.22
N PHE A 78 -9.54 -10.68 7.59
CA PHE A 78 -10.30 -9.44 7.74
C PHE A 78 -9.79 -8.57 8.89
N VAL A 79 -9.53 -9.17 10.06
CA VAL A 79 -8.94 -8.46 11.21
C VAL A 79 -7.56 -7.91 10.85
N LEU A 80 -6.71 -8.72 10.22
CA LEU A 80 -5.36 -8.31 9.84
C LEU A 80 -5.40 -7.21 8.77
N PHE A 81 -6.35 -7.26 7.84
CA PHE A 81 -6.59 -6.20 6.85
C PHE A 81 -6.99 -4.87 7.51
N ILE A 82 -8.00 -4.87 8.39
CA ILE A 82 -8.43 -3.66 9.11
C ILE A 82 -7.29 -3.12 9.97
N TYR A 83 -6.63 -3.99 10.73
CA TYR A 83 -5.52 -3.61 11.60
C TYR A 83 -4.37 -2.97 10.81
N SER A 84 -4.04 -3.51 9.65
CA SER A 84 -3.02 -2.96 8.75
C SER A 84 -3.41 -1.57 8.25
N TYR A 85 -4.68 -1.36 7.91
CA TYR A 85 -5.20 -0.05 7.50
C TYR A 85 -5.11 0.99 8.62
N VAL A 86 -5.49 0.62 9.85
CA VAL A 86 -5.39 1.50 11.01
C VAL A 86 -3.94 1.85 11.29
N LEU A 87 -3.02 0.88 11.25
CA LEU A 87 -1.58 1.14 11.40
C LEU A 87 -1.04 2.10 10.34
N LEU A 88 -1.47 1.94 9.09
CA LEU A 88 -1.09 2.85 8.00
C LEU A 88 -1.58 4.26 8.26
N LEU A 89 -2.84 4.41 8.66
CA LEU A 89 -3.42 5.71 8.97
C LEU A 89 -2.68 6.37 10.14
N LEU A 90 -2.44 5.64 11.24
CA LEU A 90 -1.70 6.17 12.41
C LEU A 90 -0.25 6.54 12.07
N SER A 91 0.44 5.72 11.28
CA SER A 91 1.83 5.97 10.90
C SER A 91 1.97 7.22 10.03
N VAL A 92 1.05 7.41 9.08
CA VAL A 92 1.07 8.60 8.22
C VAL A 92 0.57 9.83 8.98
N MET A 93 -0.41 9.68 9.86
CA MET A 93 -0.97 10.76 10.69
C MET A 93 0.12 11.34 11.61
N THR A 94 0.88 10.49 12.29
CA THR A 94 1.98 10.91 13.18
C THR A 94 3.08 11.64 12.42
N VAL A 95 3.39 11.21 11.20
CA VAL A 95 4.40 11.86 10.36
C VAL A 95 3.92 13.18 9.79
N LEU A 96 2.68 13.24 9.28
CA LEU A 96 2.12 14.47 8.71
C LEU A 96 1.75 15.52 9.76
N GLY A 97 1.49 15.10 11.00
CA GLY A 97 1.11 15.99 12.10
C GLY A 97 -0.30 16.60 11.92
N ILE A 98 -1.18 15.94 11.19
CA ILE A 98 -2.54 16.39 10.88
C ILE A 98 -3.59 15.44 11.47
N GLY A 99 -4.84 15.89 11.60
CA GLY A 99 -5.93 15.05 12.11
C GLY A 99 -6.23 13.82 11.25
N ALA A 100 -6.89 12.83 11.84
CA ALA A 100 -7.23 11.55 11.20
C ALA A 100 -7.99 11.73 9.88
N LEU A 101 -9.06 12.55 9.86
CA LEU A 101 -9.86 12.80 8.65
C LEU A 101 -9.01 13.36 7.50
N ARG A 102 -8.13 14.33 7.79
CA ARG A 102 -7.25 14.93 6.77
C ARG A 102 -6.22 13.92 6.27
N THR A 103 -5.70 13.06 7.16
CA THR A 103 -4.81 11.96 6.78
C THR A 103 -5.51 10.98 5.86
N THR A 104 -6.75 10.58 6.18
CA THR A 104 -7.57 9.70 5.34
C THR A 104 -7.80 10.31 3.96
N LEU A 105 -8.17 11.58 3.88
CA LEU A 105 -8.35 12.29 2.60
C LEU A 105 -7.03 12.37 1.81
N THR A 106 -5.91 12.67 2.47
CA THR A 106 -4.58 12.70 1.85
C THR A 106 -4.26 11.35 1.22
N LEU A 107 -4.47 10.25 1.95
CA LEU A 107 -4.23 8.90 1.46
C LEU A 107 -5.18 8.53 0.33
N ALA A 108 -6.48 8.80 0.47
CA ALA A 108 -7.48 8.50 -0.56
C ALA A 108 -7.16 9.19 -1.89
N ILE A 109 -6.87 10.50 -1.86
CA ILE A 109 -6.49 11.26 -3.07
C ILE A 109 -5.18 10.72 -3.64
N SER A 110 -4.19 10.44 -2.79
CA SER A 110 -2.90 9.88 -3.24
C SER A 110 -3.08 8.52 -3.93
N PHE A 111 -3.91 7.63 -3.37
CA PHE A 111 -4.21 6.33 -3.96
C PHE A 111 -4.98 6.45 -5.28
N VAL A 112 -5.99 7.30 -5.34
CA VAL A 112 -6.77 7.53 -6.58
C VAL A 112 -5.85 8.06 -7.68
N VAL A 113 -5.06 9.09 -7.38
CA VAL A 113 -4.12 9.68 -8.35
C VAL A 113 -3.04 8.67 -8.76
N ALA A 114 -2.50 7.91 -7.81
CA ALA A 114 -1.55 6.84 -8.12
C ALA A 114 -2.15 5.78 -9.03
N PHE A 115 -3.38 5.34 -8.75
CA PHE A 115 -4.08 4.34 -9.54
C PHE A 115 -4.33 4.82 -10.98
N PHE A 116 -4.81 6.05 -11.18
CA PHE A 116 -5.02 6.61 -12.51
C PHE A 116 -3.71 6.78 -13.28
N LEU A 117 -2.66 7.31 -12.65
CA LEU A 117 -1.36 7.51 -13.31
C LEU A 117 -0.69 6.19 -13.67
N LEU A 118 -0.68 5.21 -12.76
CA LEU A 118 -0.14 3.88 -13.04
C LEU A 118 -0.95 3.17 -14.12
N SER A 119 -2.28 3.33 -14.14
CA SER A 119 -3.13 2.77 -15.20
C SER A 119 -2.87 3.43 -16.56
N ALA A 120 -2.65 4.74 -16.58
CA ALA A 120 -2.31 5.47 -17.81
C ALA A 120 -0.93 5.04 -18.35
N ILE A 121 0.08 4.93 -17.47
CA ILE A 121 1.40 4.39 -17.82
C ILE A 121 1.24 2.97 -18.36
N ALA A 122 0.55 2.09 -17.65
CA ALA A 122 0.34 0.72 -18.11
C ALA A 122 -0.33 0.67 -19.49
N ARG A 123 -1.33 1.51 -19.75
CA ARG A 123 -1.94 1.60 -21.09
C ARG A 123 -0.94 2.01 -22.16
N VAL A 124 -0.11 3.02 -21.91
CA VAL A 124 0.88 3.48 -22.90
C VAL A 124 1.93 2.41 -23.20
N PHE A 125 2.37 1.65 -22.19
CA PHE A 125 3.43 0.65 -22.36
C PHE A 125 2.91 -0.73 -22.80
N PHE A 126 1.69 -1.12 -22.46
CA PHE A 126 1.13 -2.45 -22.72
C PHE A 126 -0.01 -2.47 -23.74
N SER A 127 -0.48 -1.33 -24.25
CA SER A 127 -1.40 -1.35 -25.38
C SER A 127 -0.63 -1.79 -26.63
N PRO A 128 -1.02 -2.88 -27.30
CA PRO A 128 -0.60 -3.08 -28.67
C PRO A 128 -1.19 -1.92 -29.49
N VAL A 129 -0.39 -1.35 -30.40
CA VAL A 129 -0.93 -0.55 -31.50
C VAL A 129 -1.84 -1.45 -32.33
#